data_AF-A0A813LU63-F1
#
_entry.id   AF-A0A813LU63-F1
#
_cell.length_a   1.000
_cell.length_b   1.000
_cell.length_c   1.000
_cell.angle_alpha   90.00
_cell.angle_beta   90.00
_cell.angle_gamma   90.00
#
_symmetry.space_group_name_H-M   'P 1'
#
loop_
_entity.id
_entity.type
_entity.pdbx_description
1 polymer ?
#
loop_
_entity_poly.entity_id
_entity_poly.type
_entity_poly.pdbx_seq_one_letter_code
_entity_poly.pdbx_strand_id
1 'polypeptide(L)'
;AALFGFVGAAGAVALALLQPPVQCYFEENPDGSTDRIKRWATRSWAIPAGQAPRFHLKAVNPMLEKHLARWSKGMSPAEEGSALSVLVPLCGKTFDMPFLCENGYGVVGVEGVPRAIMEFRAEHRMRVKGFKSRDILSPGEKGSWEKGVSFGPSDQFAGSRFGQVFKKGEQGIGYYRDKPAVWSGKVNAGKKSLPLHVIEGDMFDVTPQMISAATFVKDGRFDLAFDRGSLVAIPPESREQYVSTLSQLIRPGGRILLVALDYDQEKVPYNSKRNAPPPFSVTGEHVRALFPAGSWCVEVLEDHVE
;
A
#
# COMPACT_ATOMS: atom_id res chain seq x y z
N ALA A 1 50.26 -49.52 30.48
CA ALA A 1 49.91 -48.18 29.99
C ALA A 1 50.18 -48.11 28.49
N ALA A 2 49.13 -48.13 27.67
CA ALA A 2 49.18 -47.62 26.30
C ALA A 2 47.73 -47.33 25.90
N LEU A 3 47.48 -46.04 25.70
CA LEU A 3 46.18 -45.41 25.48
C LEU A 3 45.56 -45.83 24.15
N PHE A 4 44.23 -45.89 24.17
CA PHE A 4 43.35 -45.86 23.02
C PHE A 4 43.69 -44.71 22.06
N GLY A 5 43.75 -45.00 20.77
CA GLY A 5 43.75 -44.01 19.69
C GLY A 5 42.60 -44.29 18.73
N PHE A 6 41.37 -43.93 19.13
CA PHE A 6 40.28 -43.75 18.17
C PHE A 6 40.52 -42.42 17.44
N VAL A 7 40.95 -42.46 16.18
CA VAL A 7 40.87 -41.30 15.29
C VAL A 7 39.50 -41.36 14.63
N GLY A 8 38.52 -40.73 15.26
CA GLY A 8 37.25 -40.42 14.61
C GLY A 8 37.49 -39.34 13.55
N ALA A 9 37.23 -39.64 12.29
CA ALA A 9 37.14 -38.62 11.26
C ALA A 9 35.84 -37.84 11.47
N ALA A 10 35.93 -36.70 12.14
CA ALA A 10 34.85 -35.72 12.18
C ALA A 10 34.76 -35.04 10.81
N GLY A 11 33.92 -35.58 9.93
CA GLY A 11 33.54 -34.92 8.68
C GLY A 11 32.67 -33.71 8.99
N ALA A 12 33.25 -32.51 8.96
CA ALA A 12 32.48 -31.27 8.98
C ALA A 12 31.81 -31.10 7.60
N VAL A 13 30.53 -31.47 7.49
CA VAL A 13 29.70 -31.10 6.35
C VAL A 13 29.31 -29.63 6.54
N ALA A 14 30.00 -28.72 5.86
CA ALA A 14 29.53 -27.36 5.72
C ALA A 14 28.31 -27.37 4.78
N LEU A 15 27.11 -27.50 5.37
CA LEU A 15 25.86 -27.16 4.69
C LEU A 15 25.81 -25.63 4.54
N ALA A 16 26.55 -25.12 3.56
CA ALA A 16 26.29 -23.78 3.06
C ALA A 16 24.97 -23.86 2.28
N LEU A 17 23.87 -23.47 2.93
CA LEU A 17 22.73 -22.97 2.19
C LEU A 17 23.26 -21.77 1.39
N LEU A 18 23.51 -21.96 0.09
CA LEU A 18 23.45 -20.85 -0.86
C LEU A 18 21.98 -20.38 -0.85
N GLN A 19 21.57 -19.68 0.20
CA GLN A 19 20.35 -18.92 0.12
C GLN A 19 20.59 -17.92 -1.02
N PRO A 20 19.76 -17.92 -2.08
CA PRO A 20 19.79 -16.80 -3.01
C PRO A 20 19.67 -15.52 -2.18
N PRO A 21 20.38 -14.44 -2.54
CA PRO A 21 20.43 -13.24 -1.72
C PRO A 21 19.01 -12.87 -1.32
N VAL A 22 18.75 -12.82 -0.01
CA VAL A 22 17.46 -12.39 0.53
C VAL A 22 17.18 -11.06 -0.13
N GLN A 23 16.22 -11.03 -1.05
CA GLN A 23 15.83 -9.76 -1.65
C GLN A 23 15.11 -9.00 -0.56
N CYS A 24 15.83 -8.12 0.11
CA CYS A 24 15.20 -7.24 1.07
C CYS A 24 14.27 -6.30 0.29
N TYR A 25 12.97 -6.43 0.52
CA TYR A 25 11.93 -5.56 -0.05
C TYR A 25 11.71 -4.29 0.76
N PHE A 26 12.47 -4.18 1.85
CA PHE A 26 12.55 -3.04 2.72
C PHE A 26 14.00 -2.80 3.12
N GLU A 27 14.31 -1.62 3.64
CA GLU A 27 15.60 -1.33 4.25
C GLU A 27 15.41 -1.12 5.74
N GLU A 28 16.18 -1.84 6.56
CA GLU A 28 16.26 -1.53 7.99
C GLU A 28 17.08 -0.26 8.18
N ASN A 29 16.49 0.71 8.87
CA ASN A 29 17.18 1.92 9.27
C ASN A 29 18.01 1.65 10.54
N PRO A 30 19.05 2.45 10.80
CA PRO A 30 19.88 2.31 12.01
C PRO A 30 19.11 2.39 13.34
N ASP A 31 17.90 2.96 13.34
CA ASP A 31 17.02 3.08 14.51
C ASP A 31 16.08 1.88 14.70
N GLY A 32 16.21 0.84 13.87
CA GLY A 32 15.35 -0.36 13.89
C GLY A 32 14.01 -0.18 13.16
N SER A 33 13.73 1.01 12.61
CA SER A 33 12.56 1.19 11.74
C SER A 33 12.80 0.61 10.35
N THR A 34 11.73 0.44 9.58
CA THR A 34 11.78 -0.19 8.25
C THR A 34 11.31 0.78 7.17
N ASP A 35 12.12 1.01 6.14
CA ASP A 35 11.72 1.74 4.94
C ASP A 35 11.25 0.77 3.86
N ARG A 36 9.92 0.69 3.69
CA ARG A 36 9.27 -0.16 2.68
C ARG A 36 9.04 0.57 1.35
N ILE A 37 9.28 1.88 1.29
CA ILE A 37 8.94 2.73 0.14
C ILE A 37 10.16 2.95 -0.78
N LYS A 38 11.36 3.07 -0.21
CA LYS A 38 12.58 3.45 -0.94
C LYS A 38 12.87 2.56 -2.14
N ARG A 39 12.68 1.26 -2.03
CA ARG A 39 12.83 0.33 -3.17
C ARG A 39 11.89 0.69 -4.33
N TRP A 40 10.62 1.00 -4.04
CA TRP A 40 9.65 1.38 -5.06
C TRP A 40 10.02 2.71 -5.72
N ALA A 41 10.42 3.69 -4.93
CA ALA A 41 10.86 4.98 -5.42
C ALA A 41 12.11 4.88 -6.32
N THR A 42 13.07 4.04 -5.96
CA THR A 42 14.39 3.94 -6.62
C THR A 42 14.46 2.92 -7.75
N ARG A 43 13.55 1.94 -7.79
CA ARG A 43 13.55 0.91 -8.85
C ARG A 43 12.36 1.05 -9.79
N SER A 44 11.14 1.03 -9.24
CA SER A 44 9.91 1.01 -10.04
C SER A 44 9.57 2.38 -10.60
N TRP A 45 9.74 3.42 -9.78
CA TRP A 45 9.40 4.80 -10.12
C TRP A 45 10.61 5.66 -10.50
N ALA A 46 11.82 5.11 -10.53
CA ALA A 46 13.03 5.81 -11.02
C ALA A 46 13.21 5.63 -12.54
N ILE A 47 12.18 6.00 -13.30
CA ILE A 47 12.14 5.87 -14.76
C ILE A 47 12.11 7.26 -15.43
N PRO A 48 12.47 7.41 -16.72
CA PRO A 48 12.38 8.69 -17.40
C PRO A 48 10.97 9.32 -17.33
N ALA A 49 10.90 10.64 -17.35
CA ALA A 49 9.62 11.36 -17.34
C ALA A 49 8.75 10.94 -18.55
N GLY A 50 7.44 10.80 -18.34
CA GLY A 50 6.48 10.35 -19.36
C GLY A 50 6.43 8.83 -19.56
N GLN A 51 7.33 8.06 -18.94
CA GLN A 51 7.19 6.60 -18.86
C GLN A 51 6.35 6.19 -17.64
N ALA A 52 5.90 4.94 -17.62
CA ALA A 52 5.17 4.36 -16.51
C ALA A 52 5.78 3.00 -16.12
N PRO A 53 5.72 2.61 -14.84
CA PRO A 53 6.13 1.27 -14.44
C PRO A 53 5.29 0.21 -15.16
N ARG A 54 5.85 -0.99 -15.42
CA ARG A 54 5.18 -2.03 -16.22
C ARG A 54 3.84 -2.51 -15.65
N PHE A 55 3.63 -2.36 -14.34
CA PHE A 55 2.37 -2.73 -13.67
C PHE A 55 1.25 -1.70 -13.85
N HIS A 56 1.56 -0.48 -14.31
CA HIS A 56 0.57 0.58 -14.50
C HIS A 56 -0.26 0.32 -15.76
N LEU A 57 -1.58 0.24 -15.58
CA LEU A 57 -2.54 0.21 -16.68
C LEU A 57 -2.97 1.64 -17.01
N LYS A 58 -2.94 1.98 -18.30
CA LYS A 58 -3.42 3.27 -18.83
C LYS A 58 -4.94 3.32 -19.04
N ALA A 59 -5.64 2.38 -18.41
CA ALA A 59 -7.09 2.20 -18.48
C ALA A 59 -7.56 1.57 -17.17
N VAL A 60 -8.88 1.56 -16.96
CA VAL A 60 -9.51 0.91 -15.81
C VAL A 60 -9.22 -0.58 -15.86
N ASN A 61 -9.04 -1.20 -14.70
CA ASN A 61 -8.85 -2.64 -14.62
C ASN A 61 -10.14 -3.37 -15.06
N PRO A 62 -10.08 -4.28 -16.05
CA PRO A 62 -11.27 -4.98 -16.55
C PRO A 62 -12.01 -5.78 -15.47
N MET A 63 -11.31 -6.33 -14.48
CA MET A 63 -11.93 -7.07 -13.37
C MET A 63 -12.77 -6.14 -12.48
N LEU A 64 -12.31 -4.90 -12.29
CA LEU A 64 -13.09 -3.92 -11.55
C LEU A 64 -14.38 -3.56 -12.31
N GLU A 65 -14.28 -3.25 -13.59
CA GLU A 65 -15.45 -2.90 -14.42
C GLU A 65 -16.48 -4.03 -14.43
N LYS A 66 -16.00 -5.26 -14.65
CA LYS A 66 -16.83 -6.46 -14.76
C LYS A 66 -17.57 -6.81 -13.46
N HIS A 67 -16.90 -6.65 -12.32
CA HIS A 67 -17.46 -7.06 -11.03
C HIS A 67 -18.07 -5.92 -10.20
N LEU A 68 -17.99 -4.67 -10.65
CA LEU A 68 -18.43 -3.50 -9.89
C LEU A 68 -19.85 -3.65 -9.31
N ALA A 69 -20.81 -4.06 -10.13
CA ALA A 69 -22.22 -4.20 -9.74
C ALA A 69 -22.45 -5.33 -8.71
N ARG A 70 -21.71 -6.43 -8.84
CA ARG A 70 -21.76 -7.55 -7.88
C ARG A 70 -21.09 -7.16 -6.56
N TRP A 71 -19.95 -6.48 -6.66
CA TRP A 71 -19.10 -6.15 -5.54
C TRP A 71 -19.84 -5.33 -4.49
N SER A 72 -20.60 -4.31 -4.88
CA SER A 72 -21.40 -3.48 -3.96
C SER A 72 -22.86 -3.89 -3.81
N LYS A 73 -23.28 -5.03 -4.40
CA LYS A 73 -24.68 -5.44 -4.44
C LYS A 73 -25.29 -5.54 -3.03
N GLY A 74 -26.40 -4.82 -2.83
CA GLY A 74 -27.18 -4.83 -1.60
C GLY A 74 -26.54 -4.07 -0.43
N MET A 75 -25.47 -3.32 -0.68
CA MET A 75 -24.81 -2.51 0.34
C MET A 75 -25.42 -1.10 0.40
N SER A 76 -25.44 -0.56 1.61
CA SER A 76 -25.80 0.83 1.87
C SER A 76 -24.61 1.54 2.51
N PRO A 77 -24.41 2.85 2.22
CA PRO A 77 -23.39 3.64 2.90
C PRO A 77 -23.61 3.64 4.41
N ALA A 78 -22.52 3.77 5.18
CA ALA A 78 -22.58 3.83 6.64
C ALA A 78 -23.38 5.03 7.16
N GLU A 79 -23.36 6.16 6.44
CA GLU A 79 -24.11 7.36 6.78
C GLU A 79 -25.21 7.61 5.73
N GLU A 80 -26.43 7.88 6.18
CA GLU A 80 -27.54 8.21 5.28
C GLU A 80 -27.22 9.45 4.43
N GLY A 81 -27.48 9.37 3.12
CA GLY A 81 -27.16 10.43 2.17
C GLY A 81 -25.70 10.51 1.72
N SER A 82 -24.80 9.67 2.28
CA SER A 82 -23.41 9.57 1.83
C SER A 82 -23.24 8.59 0.65
N ALA A 83 -22.01 8.48 0.14
CA ALA A 83 -21.63 7.48 -0.87
C ALA A 83 -20.86 6.34 -0.19
N LEU A 84 -20.95 5.12 -0.73
CA LEU A 84 -20.10 4.01 -0.30
C LEU A 84 -18.63 4.43 -0.41
N SER A 85 -17.84 4.19 0.64
CA SER A 85 -16.43 4.54 0.68
C SER A 85 -15.56 3.36 0.24
N VAL A 86 -14.61 3.65 -0.67
CA VAL A 86 -13.66 2.68 -1.22
C VAL A 86 -12.24 3.04 -0.83
N LEU A 87 -11.51 2.08 -0.26
CA LEU A 87 -10.07 2.14 -0.07
C LEU A 87 -9.35 1.52 -1.28
N VAL A 88 -8.28 2.16 -1.74
CA VAL A 88 -7.37 1.62 -2.76
C VAL A 88 -5.94 1.62 -2.19
N PRO A 89 -5.46 0.51 -1.62
CA PRO A 89 -4.12 0.42 -1.06
C PRO A 89 -3.06 0.43 -2.17
N LEU A 90 -1.90 1.05 -1.93
CA LEU A 90 -0.77 1.14 -2.88
C LEU A 90 -1.24 1.64 -4.27
N CYS A 91 -2.05 2.71 -4.29
CA CYS A 91 -2.85 3.07 -5.45
C CYS A 91 -2.04 3.54 -6.68
N GLY A 92 -0.77 3.91 -6.49
CA GLY A 92 0.09 4.45 -7.54
C GLY A 92 -0.59 5.63 -8.24
N LYS A 93 -0.78 5.47 -9.55
CA LYS A 93 -1.51 6.42 -10.40
C LYS A 93 -2.69 5.79 -11.14
N THR A 94 -3.44 4.93 -10.47
CA THR A 94 -4.45 4.12 -11.15
C THR A 94 -5.63 4.91 -11.75
N PHE A 95 -6.10 4.48 -12.92
CA PHE A 95 -7.33 4.96 -13.57
C PHE A 95 -8.61 4.50 -12.85
N ASP A 96 -8.49 3.50 -11.96
CA ASP A 96 -9.60 2.91 -11.22
C ASP A 96 -10.23 3.90 -10.24
N MET A 97 -9.43 4.75 -9.60
CA MET A 97 -9.90 5.67 -8.57
C MET A 97 -10.90 6.71 -9.11
N PRO A 98 -10.63 7.46 -10.20
CA PRO A 98 -11.64 8.36 -10.75
C PRO A 98 -12.83 7.60 -11.36
N PHE A 99 -12.61 6.39 -11.90
CA PHE A 99 -13.69 5.56 -12.43
C PHE A 99 -14.69 5.14 -11.33
N LEU A 100 -14.19 4.75 -10.16
CA LEU A 100 -15.02 4.49 -8.98
C LEU A 100 -15.82 5.74 -8.60
N CYS A 101 -15.22 6.91 -8.57
CA CYS A 101 -15.98 8.12 -8.29
C CYS A 101 -17.06 8.42 -9.34
N GLU A 102 -16.75 8.28 -10.63
CA GLU A 102 -17.71 8.42 -11.73
C GLU A 102 -18.90 7.45 -11.59
N ASN A 103 -18.68 6.29 -10.97
CA ASN A 103 -19.70 5.27 -10.67
C ASN A 103 -20.35 5.40 -9.28
N GLY A 104 -20.16 6.52 -8.59
CA GLY A 104 -20.93 6.82 -7.38
C GLY A 104 -20.25 6.51 -6.05
N TYR A 105 -18.95 6.21 -6.03
CA TYR A 105 -18.19 5.91 -4.81
C TYR A 105 -17.34 7.09 -4.33
N GLY A 106 -17.23 7.29 -3.01
CA GLY A 106 -16.17 8.12 -2.44
C GLY A 106 -14.87 7.32 -2.34
N VAL A 107 -13.72 7.87 -2.72
CA VAL A 107 -12.48 7.07 -2.83
C VAL A 107 -11.33 7.66 -2.01
N VAL A 108 -10.63 6.81 -1.26
CA VAL A 108 -9.35 7.13 -0.63
C VAL A 108 -8.29 6.14 -1.12
N GLY A 109 -7.19 6.66 -1.66
CA GLY A 109 -6.00 5.89 -1.98
C GLY A 109 -4.91 6.07 -0.93
N VAL A 110 -4.02 5.09 -0.79
CA VAL A 110 -2.79 5.20 -0.01
C VAL A 110 -1.61 4.94 -0.94
N GLU A 111 -0.65 5.86 -0.99
CA GLU A 111 0.52 5.75 -1.86
C GLU A 111 1.77 6.32 -1.18
N GLY A 112 2.85 5.52 -1.15
CA GLY A 112 4.08 5.92 -0.47
C GLY A 112 5.01 6.79 -1.33
N VAL A 113 4.97 6.63 -2.65
CA VAL A 113 5.89 7.27 -3.60
C VAL A 113 5.32 8.62 -4.08
N PRO A 114 5.91 9.77 -3.69
CA PRO A 114 5.35 11.09 -4.00
C PRO A 114 5.23 11.36 -5.49
N ARG A 115 6.19 10.85 -6.28
CA ARG A 115 6.17 10.94 -7.75
C ARG A 115 4.90 10.33 -8.33
N ALA A 116 4.43 9.19 -7.81
CA ALA A 116 3.24 8.53 -8.30
C ALA A 116 1.99 9.43 -8.16
N ILE A 117 1.87 10.10 -7.01
CA ILE A 117 0.77 11.04 -6.71
C ILE A 117 0.83 12.28 -7.62
N MET A 118 2.04 12.80 -7.86
CA MET A 118 2.25 13.91 -8.78
C MET A 118 1.87 13.55 -10.22
N GLU A 119 2.26 12.36 -10.67
CA GLU A 119 1.88 11.86 -12.00
C GLU A 119 0.38 11.58 -12.09
N PHE A 120 -0.25 10.99 -11.05
CA PHE A 120 -1.70 10.83 -10.95
C PHE A 120 -2.42 12.17 -11.13
N ARG A 121 -1.95 13.22 -10.43
CA ARG A 121 -2.51 14.57 -10.56
C ARG A 121 -2.43 15.08 -12.00
N ALA A 122 -1.27 14.93 -12.64
CA ALA A 122 -1.07 15.41 -14.01
C ALA A 122 -1.95 14.64 -15.01
N GLU A 123 -2.00 13.32 -14.88
CA GLU A 123 -2.72 12.40 -15.76
C GLU A 123 -4.23 12.53 -15.64
N HIS A 124 -4.74 12.76 -14.42
CA HIS A 124 -6.18 12.85 -14.17
C HIS A 124 -6.69 14.27 -13.95
N ARG A 125 -5.91 15.32 -14.26
CA ARG A 125 -6.30 16.74 -14.05
C ARG A 125 -7.66 17.13 -14.62
N MET A 126 -8.12 16.43 -15.68
CA MET A 126 -9.42 16.68 -16.30
C MET A 126 -10.57 15.99 -15.55
N ARG A 127 -10.32 14.82 -14.95
CA ARG A 127 -11.31 14.00 -14.21
C ARG A 127 -11.40 14.39 -12.74
N VAL A 128 -10.26 14.65 -12.09
CA VAL A 128 -10.16 14.99 -10.66
C VAL A 128 -9.93 16.49 -10.50
N LYS A 129 -10.98 17.22 -10.16
CA LYS A 129 -10.96 18.67 -9.98
C LYS A 129 -10.41 19.05 -8.61
N GLY A 130 -9.58 20.10 -8.60
CA GLY A 130 -9.05 20.69 -7.37
C GLY A 130 -8.09 19.79 -6.60
N PHE A 131 -7.54 18.74 -7.22
CA PHE A 131 -6.61 17.81 -6.58
C PHE A 131 -5.31 18.50 -6.14
N LYS A 132 -5.19 18.73 -4.84
CA LYS A 132 -4.06 19.41 -4.20
C LYS A 132 -3.81 18.85 -2.81
N SER A 133 -2.55 18.85 -2.36
CA SER A 133 -2.19 18.56 -0.97
C SER A 133 -2.83 19.60 -0.05
N ARG A 134 -3.52 19.17 1.00
CA ARG A 134 -4.38 20.04 1.81
C ARG A 134 -3.95 20.28 3.25
N ASP A 135 -3.24 19.38 3.92
CA ASP A 135 -2.73 19.61 5.28
C ASP A 135 -1.60 18.61 5.54
N ILE A 136 -0.63 19.01 6.36
CA ILE A 136 0.31 18.10 7.01
C ILE A 136 -0.30 17.74 8.37
N LEU A 137 -0.42 16.45 8.67
CA LEU A 137 -0.86 15.98 9.99
C LEU A 137 0.33 15.50 10.83
N SER A 138 0.24 15.67 12.15
CA SER A 138 1.17 15.14 13.13
C SER A 138 0.43 14.34 14.22
N PRO A 139 0.99 13.24 14.75
CA PRO A 139 0.45 12.56 15.92
C PRO A 139 0.38 13.51 17.12
N GLY A 140 -0.79 13.61 17.72
CA GLY A 140 -1.02 14.29 19.00
C GLY A 140 -0.97 13.30 20.17
N GLU A 141 -1.47 13.73 21.33
CA GLU A 141 -1.53 12.88 22.52
C GLU A 141 -2.48 11.69 22.34
N LYS A 142 -2.14 10.55 22.95
CA LYS A 142 -3.01 9.34 23.01
C LYS A 142 -3.50 8.83 21.65
N GLY A 143 -2.69 8.97 20.60
CA GLY A 143 -2.99 8.44 19.26
C GLY A 143 -3.92 9.31 18.42
N SER A 144 -4.16 10.57 18.83
CA SER A 144 -4.84 11.57 18.00
C SER A 144 -3.96 12.01 16.82
N TRP A 145 -4.57 12.62 15.80
CA TRP A 145 -3.87 13.28 14.69
C TRP A 145 -4.34 14.72 14.59
N GLU A 146 -3.39 15.65 14.54
CA GLU A 146 -3.64 17.09 14.57
C GLU A 146 -3.01 17.77 13.34
N LYS A 147 -3.56 18.92 12.93
CA LYS A 147 -2.98 19.72 11.85
C LYS A 147 -1.69 20.38 12.30
N GLY A 148 -0.63 20.24 11.52
CA GLY A 148 0.63 20.92 11.75
C GLY A 148 1.85 20.01 11.56
N VAL A 149 3.03 20.63 11.56
CA VAL A 149 4.32 19.95 11.43
C VAL A 149 4.91 19.79 12.82
N SER A 150 5.20 18.55 13.26
CA SER A 150 5.98 18.35 14.49
C SER A 150 7.47 18.50 14.18
N PHE A 151 8.19 19.32 14.94
CA PHE A 151 9.63 19.52 14.79
C PHE A 151 10.39 18.94 15.98
N GLY A 152 11.33 18.04 15.71
CA GLY A 152 12.33 17.56 16.66
C GLY A 152 13.69 18.18 16.33
N PRO A 153 14.20 19.15 17.12
CA PRO A 153 15.49 19.77 16.86
C PRO A 153 16.61 18.73 16.96
N SER A 154 17.57 18.82 16.04
CA SER A 154 18.74 17.97 16.06
C SER A 154 19.82 18.55 15.18
N ASP A 155 21.01 18.73 15.72
CA ASP A 155 22.14 19.36 15.02
C ASP A 155 22.80 18.42 14.00
N GLN A 156 22.47 17.13 14.03
CA GLN A 156 23.06 16.08 13.21
C GLN A 156 22.05 14.98 12.91
N PHE A 157 22.15 14.38 11.74
CA PHE A 157 21.25 13.29 11.35
C PHE A 157 21.48 12.06 12.25
N ALA A 158 20.46 11.70 13.02
CA ALA A 158 20.43 10.57 13.95
C ALA A 158 19.70 9.33 13.40
N GLY A 159 19.61 9.19 12.07
CA GLY A 159 18.89 8.09 11.39
C GLY A 159 17.54 8.49 10.82
N SER A 160 17.00 7.71 9.89
CA SER A 160 15.64 7.92 9.35
C SER A 160 14.63 7.74 10.46
N ARG A 161 13.56 8.56 10.51
CA ARG A 161 12.47 8.40 11.47
C ARG A 161 11.15 8.28 10.73
N PHE A 162 10.32 7.34 11.14
CA PHE A 162 9.05 7.09 10.48
C PHE A 162 8.17 8.37 10.41
N GLY A 163 7.72 8.71 9.21
CA GLY A 163 6.92 9.91 8.93
C GLY A 163 7.67 11.24 9.02
N GLN A 164 8.99 11.24 9.26
CA GLN A 164 9.79 12.44 9.47
C GLN A 164 10.88 12.62 8.40
N VAL A 165 11.14 13.86 8.01
CA VAL A 165 12.21 14.27 7.10
C VAL A 165 13.22 15.10 7.88
N PHE A 166 14.50 14.71 7.85
CA PHE A 166 15.57 15.51 8.41
C PHE A 166 15.95 16.63 7.43
N LYS A 167 15.71 17.89 7.82
CA LYS A 167 15.99 19.05 6.97
C LYS A 167 16.28 20.29 7.82
N LYS A 168 16.81 21.33 7.19
CA LYS A 168 16.80 22.69 7.72
C LYS A 168 15.50 23.37 7.31
N GLY A 169 14.61 23.64 8.26
CA GLY A 169 13.37 24.37 8.04
C GLY A 169 13.29 25.63 8.90
N GLU A 170 12.11 26.25 8.94
CA GLU A 170 11.88 27.51 9.66
C GLU A 170 12.12 27.39 11.18
N GLN A 171 11.91 26.21 11.75
CA GLN A 171 12.09 25.94 13.19
C GLN A 171 13.51 25.48 13.55
N GLY A 172 14.42 25.36 12.56
CA GLY A 172 15.80 24.92 12.75
C GLY A 172 16.15 23.66 11.96
N ILE A 173 17.33 23.12 12.24
CA ILE A 173 17.78 21.82 11.69
C ILE A 173 17.23 20.71 12.58
N GLY A 174 16.63 19.70 11.96
CA GLY A 174 16.08 18.58 12.71
C GLY A 174 15.06 17.79 11.90
N TYR A 175 14.27 16.99 12.62
CA TYR A 175 13.25 16.11 12.06
C TYR A 175 11.91 16.83 12.00
N TYR A 176 11.38 17.01 10.80
CA TYR A 176 10.04 17.53 10.57
C TYR A 176 9.11 16.39 10.23
N ARG A 177 7.96 16.29 10.90
CA ARG A 177 6.92 15.34 10.53
C ARG A 177 5.96 16.01 9.56
N ASP A 178 6.30 15.88 8.27
CA ASP A 178 5.54 16.47 7.16
C ASP A 178 4.41 15.55 6.65
N LYS A 179 4.13 14.44 7.35
CA LYS A 179 3.33 13.33 6.83
C LYS A 179 2.36 12.72 7.86
N PRO A 180 1.21 12.18 7.39
CA PRO A 180 0.85 12.05 5.98
C PRO A 180 0.40 13.37 5.36
N ALA A 181 0.88 13.65 4.15
CA ALA A 181 0.30 14.69 3.31
C ALA A 181 -0.96 14.11 2.65
N VAL A 182 -2.07 14.84 2.74
CA VAL A 182 -3.33 14.39 2.13
C VAL A 182 -3.62 15.21 0.89
N TRP A 183 -3.71 14.55 -0.25
CA TRP A 183 -4.15 15.14 -1.50
C TRP A 183 -5.64 14.98 -1.64
N SER A 184 -6.38 16.07 -1.78
CA SER A 184 -7.84 16.03 -1.90
C SER A 184 -8.29 16.64 -3.21
N GLY A 185 -9.21 15.97 -3.89
CA GLY A 185 -9.92 16.46 -5.06
C GLY A 185 -11.34 15.94 -5.09
N LYS A 186 -12.04 16.24 -6.19
CA LYS A 186 -13.40 15.75 -6.44
C LYS A 186 -13.56 15.29 -7.87
N VAL A 187 -14.42 14.33 -8.10
CA VAL A 187 -14.78 13.84 -9.42
C VAL A 187 -16.29 14.01 -9.61
N ASN A 188 -16.71 14.41 -10.80
CA ASN A 188 -18.12 14.57 -11.11
C ASN A 188 -18.74 13.22 -11.45
N ALA A 189 -19.89 12.93 -10.85
CA ALA A 189 -20.67 11.71 -11.05
C ALA A 189 -22.12 12.12 -11.33
N GLY A 190 -22.42 12.41 -12.60
CA GLY A 190 -23.68 13.04 -13.00
C GLY A 190 -23.87 14.40 -12.33
N LYS A 191 -24.93 14.54 -11.52
CA LYS A 191 -25.21 15.78 -10.75
C LYS A 191 -24.47 15.84 -9.41
N LYS A 192 -23.82 14.75 -8.98
CA LYS A 192 -23.07 14.68 -7.72
C LYS A 192 -21.59 15.00 -7.97
N SER A 193 -20.90 15.44 -6.92
CA SER A 193 -19.45 15.61 -6.90
C SER A 193 -18.89 14.79 -5.75
N LEU A 194 -18.16 13.73 -6.06
CA LEU A 194 -17.68 12.76 -5.07
C LEU A 194 -16.23 13.02 -4.69
N PRO A 195 -15.87 12.80 -3.41
CA PRO A 195 -14.52 13.05 -2.95
C PRO A 195 -13.56 11.96 -3.42
N LEU A 196 -12.35 12.38 -3.83
CA LEU A 196 -11.22 11.51 -4.13
C LEU A 196 -10.00 12.05 -3.38
N HIS A 197 -9.52 11.28 -2.39
CA HIS A 197 -8.37 11.64 -1.58
C HIS A 197 -7.23 10.63 -1.80
N VAL A 198 -5.98 11.07 -1.62
CA VAL A 198 -4.80 10.19 -1.55
C VAL A 198 -3.98 10.57 -0.32
N ILE A 199 -3.68 9.59 0.51
CA ILE A 199 -2.78 9.70 1.66
C ILE A 199 -1.37 9.35 1.17
N GLU A 200 -0.45 10.30 1.29
CA GLU A 200 0.96 10.08 1.02
C GLU A 200 1.64 9.42 2.23
N GLY A 201 1.79 8.10 2.19
CA GLY A 201 2.31 7.33 3.33
C GLY A 201 2.47 5.85 3.05
N ASP A 202 3.11 5.16 4.00
CA ASP A 202 3.21 3.71 4.01
C ASP A 202 1.86 3.11 4.46
N MET A 203 1.37 2.13 3.71
CA MET A 203 0.11 1.43 3.99
C MET A 203 0.14 0.71 5.35
N PHE A 204 1.30 0.26 5.81
CA PHE A 204 1.42 -0.46 7.08
C PHE A 204 1.14 0.43 8.30
N ASP A 205 1.25 1.75 8.15
CA ASP A 205 1.13 2.72 9.24
C ASP A 205 -0.21 3.49 9.22
N VAL A 206 -1.07 3.20 8.25
CA VAL A 206 -2.39 3.81 8.16
C VAL A 206 -3.32 3.21 9.21
N THR A 207 -3.96 4.09 9.99
CA THR A 207 -4.91 3.72 11.04
C THR A 207 -6.29 4.33 10.79
N PRO A 208 -7.38 3.78 11.36
CA PRO A 208 -8.70 4.40 11.29
C PRO A 208 -8.71 5.86 11.79
N GLN A 209 -7.97 6.15 12.87
CA GLN A 209 -7.86 7.49 13.44
C GLN A 209 -7.22 8.47 12.46
N MET A 210 -6.17 8.04 11.77
CA MET A 210 -5.54 8.82 10.71
C MET A 210 -6.54 9.08 9.56
N ILE A 211 -7.25 8.05 9.09
CA ILE A 211 -8.23 8.17 7.99
C ILE A 211 -9.35 9.15 8.35
N SER A 212 -9.87 9.04 9.58
CA SER A 212 -10.90 9.94 10.12
C SER A 212 -10.45 11.40 10.14
N ALA A 213 -9.22 11.65 10.59
CA ALA A 213 -8.66 12.99 10.67
C ALA A 213 -8.31 13.57 9.29
N ALA A 214 -7.82 12.74 8.37
CA ALA A 214 -7.30 13.17 7.07
C ALA A 214 -8.35 13.26 5.96
N THR A 215 -9.47 12.55 6.07
CA THR A 215 -10.32 12.29 4.90
C THR A 215 -11.81 12.60 5.13
N PHE A 216 -12.61 12.32 4.10
CA PHE A 216 -14.07 12.43 4.19
C PHE A 216 -14.69 11.24 4.94
N VAL A 217 -13.93 10.18 5.24
CA VAL A 217 -14.40 8.95 5.88
C VAL A 217 -14.32 9.11 7.40
N LYS A 218 -15.43 9.50 8.03
CA LYS A 218 -15.45 10.04 9.41
C LYS A 218 -15.18 9.05 10.52
N ASP A 219 -15.53 7.79 10.34
CA ASP A 219 -15.25 6.71 11.30
C ASP A 219 -13.92 5.99 11.02
N GLY A 220 -13.20 6.40 9.98
CA GLY A 220 -11.91 5.83 9.63
C GLY A 220 -11.95 4.48 8.92
N ARG A 221 -13.14 3.94 8.60
CA ARG A 221 -13.31 2.61 8.01
C ARG A 221 -14.03 2.66 6.68
N PHE A 222 -13.87 1.64 5.86
CA PHE A 222 -14.37 1.60 4.49
C PHE A 222 -15.43 0.53 4.30
N ASP A 223 -16.39 0.80 3.42
CA ASP A 223 -17.36 -0.22 2.99
C ASP A 223 -16.69 -1.23 2.06
N LEU A 224 -15.74 -0.74 1.26
CA LEU A 224 -15.16 -1.48 0.14
C LEU A 224 -13.64 -1.25 0.09
N ALA A 225 -12.88 -2.26 -0.36
CA ALA A 225 -11.48 -2.09 -0.76
C ALA A 225 -11.18 -2.76 -2.11
N PHE A 226 -10.51 -2.04 -3.00
CA PHE A 226 -10.02 -2.60 -4.27
C PHE A 226 -8.52 -2.82 -4.20
N ASP A 227 -8.11 -4.07 -4.02
CA ASP A 227 -6.72 -4.49 -3.89
C ASP A 227 -6.25 -5.09 -5.22
N ARG A 228 -5.50 -4.29 -6.00
CA ARG A 228 -4.91 -4.71 -7.26
C ARG A 228 -3.50 -4.16 -7.36
N GLY A 229 -2.54 -5.05 -7.51
CA GLY A 229 -1.13 -4.67 -7.49
C GLY A 229 -0.63 -4.28 -6.10
N SER A 230 -1.40 -4.60 -5.04
CA SER A 230 -1.09 -4.23 -3.66
C SER A 230 -0.67 -5.46 -2.86
N LEU A 231 -1.55 -6.43 -2.55
CA LEU A 231 -1.16 -7.66 -1.85
C LEU A 231 -0.05 -8.44 -2.59
N VAL A 232 -0.16 -8.52 -3.92
CA VAL A 232 0.86 -9.15 -4.78
C VAL A 232 2.19 -8.39 -4.81
N ALA A 233 2.24 -7.16 -4.28
CA ALA A 233 3.47 -6.39 -4.14
C ALA A 233 4.11 -6.57 -2.73
N ILE A 234 3.40 -7.19 -1.79
CA ILE A 234 3.86 -7.42 -0.41
C ILE A 234 4.66 -8.73 -0.33
N PRO A 235 5.87 -8.71 0.26
CA PRO A 235 6.67 -9.92 0.45
C PRO A 235 5.99 -10.88 1.43
N PRO A 236 6.14 -12.21 1.27
CA PRO A 236 5.43 -13.22 2.05
C PRO A 236 5.42 -12.97 3.55
N GLU A 237 6.58 -12.64 4.13
CA GLU A 237 6.79 -12.39 5.56
C GLU A 237 6.02 -11.18 6.11
N SER A 238 5.56 -10.26 5.25
CA SER A 238 4.80 -9.07 5.66
C SER A 238 3.31 -9.15 5.33
N ARG A 239 2.84 -10.25 4.71
CA ARG A 239 1.44 -10.35 4.25
C ARG A 239 0.43 -10.40 5.38
N GLU A 240 0.75 -11.10 6.47
CA GLU A 240 -0.14 -11.15 7.64
C GLU A 240 -0.35 -9.76 8.24
N GLN A 241 0.73 -8.99 8.37
CA GLN A 241 0.65 -7.61 8.86
C GLN A 241 -0.15 -6.73 7.89
N TYR A 242 0.09 -6.83 6.57
CA TYR A 242 -0.66 -6.10 5.56
C TYR A 242 -2.17 -6.39 5.63
N VAL A 243 -2.54 -7.67 5.70
CA VAL A 243 -3.94 -8.10 5.76
C VAL A 243 -4.58 -7.71 7.10
N SER A 244 -3.83 -7.73 8.20
CA SER A 244 -4.29 -7.20 9.48
C SER A 244 -4.60 -5.70 9.39
N THR A 245 -3.68 -4.90 8.84
CA THR A 245 -3.91 -3.46 8.64
C THR A 245 -5.10 -3.21 7.72
N LEU A 246 -5.19 -3.90 6.58
CA LEU A 246 -6.32 -3.79 5.65
C LEU A 246 -7.64 -4.15 6.36
N SER A 247 -7.69 -5.26 7.09
CA SER A 247 -8.89 -5.73 7.81
C SER A 247 -9.36 -4.72 8.87
N GLN A 248 -8.44 -4.06 9.57
CA GLN A 248 -8.79 -3.02 10.55
C GLN A 248 -9.40 -1.77 9.90
N LEU A 249 -9.16 -1.54 8.62
CA LEU A 249 -9.72 -0.42 7.86
C LEU A 249 -11.05 -0.77 7.19
N ILE A 250 -11.47 -2.04 7.14
CA ILE A 250 -12.77 -2.42 6.58
C ILE A 250 -13.84 -2.49 7.68
N ARG A 251 -15.04 -2.00 7.39
CA ARG A 251 -16.20 -2.12 8.29
C ARG A 251 -16.70 -3.57 8.33
N PRO A 252 -17.32 -4.02 9.44
CA PRO A 252 -18.09 -5.26 9.44
C PRO A 252 -19.11 -5.28 8.30
N GLY A 253 -19.15 -6.37 7.53
CA GLY A 253 -19.98 -6.49 6.32
C GLY A 253 -19.39 -5.85 5.05
N GLY A 254 -18.25 -5.17 5.16
CA GLY A 254 -17.51 -4.64 4.03
C GLY A 254 -16.89 -5.74 3.15
N ARG A 255 -16.49 -5.37 1.93
CA ARG A 255 -16.03 -6.33 0.91
C ARG A 255 -14.73 -5.89 0.26
N ILE A 256 -13.84 -6.84 0.02
CA ILE A 256 -12.59 -6.63 -0.71
C ILE A 256 -12.73 -7.26 -2.09
N LEU A 257 -12.49 -6.50 -3.15
CA LEU A 257 -12.25 -7.03 -4.49
C LEU A 257 -10.73 -7.14 -4.67
N LEU A 258 -10.22 -8.37 -4.61
CA LEU A 258 -8.80 -8.68 -4.68
C LEU A 258 -8.44 -9.27 -6.04
N VAL A 259 -7.44 -8.68 -6.69
CA VAL A 259 -6.82 -9.21 -7.91
C VAL A 259 -5.46 -9.81 -7.54
N ALA A 260 -5.42 -11.13 -7.42
CA ALA A 260 -4.21 -11.91 -7.18
C ALA A 260 -3.62 -12.46 -8.48
N LEU A 261 -2.39 -12.96 -8.43
CA LEU A 261 -1.72 -13.62 -9.56
C LEU A 261 -1.27 -15.00 -9.10
N ASP A 262 -1.76 -16.04 -9.77
CA ASP A 262 -1.34 -17.43 -9.54
C ASP A 262 -0.46 -17.88 -10.69
N TYR A 263 0.85 -17.92 -10.46
CA TYR A 263 1.83 -18.40 -11.43
C TYR A 263 2.94 -19.17 -10.74
N ASP A 264 3.62 -20.02 -11.51
CA ASP A 264 4.81 -20.74 -11.05
C ASP A 264 5.99 -19.77 -10.91
N GLN A 265 6.19 -19.28 -9.68
CA GLN A 265 7.21 -18.29 -9.37
C GLN A 265 8.63 -18.82 -9.54
N GLU A 266 8.83 -20.12 -9.35
CA GLU A 266 10.14 -20.77 -9.49
C GLU A 266 10.61 -20.80 -10.95
N LYS A 267 9.67 -20.82 -11.90
CA LYS A 267 9.96 -20.75 -13.34
C LYS A 267 10.29 -19.35 -13.85
N VAL A 268 10.18 -18.30 -13.03
CA VAL A 268 10.55 -16.94 -13.46
C VAL A 268 12.07 -16.78 -13.48
N PRO A 269 12.71 -16.57 -14.65
CA PRO A 269 14.17 -16.54 -14.74
C PRO A 269 14.77 -15.39 -13.92
N TYR A 270 15.70 -15.72 -13.01
CA TYR A 270 16.53 -14.74 -12.32
C TYR A 270 17.70 -14.33 -13.21
N ASN A 271 17.87 -13.02 -13.47
CA ASN A 271 19.08 -12.50 -14.09
C ASN A 271 19.40 -11.08 -13.60
N SER A 272 20.57 -10.56 -13.96
CA SER A 272 21.07 -9.22 -13.55
C SER A 272 20.14 -8.05 -13.91
N LYS A 273 19.16 -8.26 -14.80
CA LYS A 273 18.14 -7.27 -15.19
C LYS A 273 16.72 -7.63 -14.72
N ARG A 274 16.51 -8.83 -14.19
CA ARG A 274 15.20 -9.37 -13.79
C ARG A 274 15.37 -10.26 -12.56
N ASN A 275 15.32 -9.61 -11.40
CA ASN A 275 15.09 -10.27 -10.13
C ASN A 275 13.58 -10.47 -10.02
N ALA A 276 13.07 -11.70 -10.03
CA ALA A 276 11.67 -11.92 -9.66
C ALA A 276 11.46 -11.47 -8.19
N PRO A 277 10.21 -11.50 -7.72
CA PRO A 277 9.20 -10.45 -7.50
C PRO A 277 9.65 -9.00 -7.11
N PRO A 278 8.74 -7.99 -7.05
CA PRO A 278 7.27 -8.02 -7.28
C PRO A 278 6.83 -7.90 -8.77
N PRO A 279 5.61 -8.35 -9.14
CA PRO A 279 4.61 -8.98 -8.26
C PRO A 279 5.03 -10.38 -7.84
N PHE A 280 4.59 -10.82 -6.66
CA PHE A 280 4.71 -12.17 -6.12
C PHE A 280 3.51 -13.02 -6.53
N SER A 281 3.72 -14.33 -6.65
CA SER A 281 2.62 -15.28 -6.76
C SER A 281 1.83 -15.33 -5.44
N VAL A 282 0.51 -15.24 -5.56
CA VAL A 282 -0.48 -15.29 -4.48
C VAL A 282 -1.61 -16.20 -4.95
N THR A 283 -1.49 -17.49 -4.63
CA THR A 283 -2.48 -18.52 -4.96
C THR A 283 -3.78 -18.35 -4.18
N GLY A 284 -4.85 -19.01 -4.61
CA GLY A 284 -6.11 -19.06 -3.86
C GLY A 284 -5.97 -19.64 -2.45
N GLU A 285 -5.01 -20.55 -2.23
CA GLU A 285 -4.69 -21.09 -0.89
C GLU A 285 -4.06 -20.02 0.01
N HIS A 286 -3.11 -19.23 -0.51
CA HIS A 286 -2.56 -18.11 0.23
C HIS A 286 -3.64 -17.09 0.63
N VAL A 287 -4.58 -16.79 -0.27
CA VAL A 287 -5.70 -15.89 0.04
C VAL A 287 -6.57 -16.46 1.16
N ARG A 288 -6.96 -17.73 1.11
CA ARG A 288 -7.77 -18.36 2.17
C ARG A 288 -7.04 -18.43 3.52
N ALA A 289 -5.72 -18.63 3.50
CA ALA A 289 -4.91 -18.63 4.71
C ALA A 289 -4.84 -17.23 5.36
N LEU A 290 -4.65 -16.19 4.54
CA LEU A 290 -4.59 -14.80 5.01
C LEU A 290 -5.95 -14.24 5.43
N PHE A 291 -7.04 -14.71 4.82
CA PHE A 291 -8.42 -14.31 5.10
C PHE A 291 -9.23 -15.52 5.61
N PRO A 292 -8.99 -15.95 6.87
CA PRO A 292 -9.54 -17.20 7.38
C PRO A 292 -11.07 -17.14 7.55
N ALA A 293 -11.68 -18.32 7.40
CA ALA A 293 -13.10 -18.52 7.64
C ALA A 293 -13.49 -18.10 9.07
N GLY A 294 -14.63 -17.42 9.21
CA GLY A 294 -15.10 -16.87 10.49
C GLY A 294 -14.83 -15.37 10.65
N SER A 295 -13.77 -14.85 10.01
CA SER A 295 -13.56 -13.40 9.85
C SER A 295 -13.90 -12.94 8.43
N TRP A 296 -13.65 -13.78 7.43
CA TRP A 296 -13.90 -13.49 6.02
C TRP A 296 -14.61 -14.66 5.32
N CYS A 297 -15.33 -14.33 4.24
CA CYS A 297 -15.86 -15.28 3.27
C CYS A 297 -15.12 -15.05 1.94
N VAL A 298 -14.31 -16.02 1.53
CA VAL A 298 -13.50 -15.93 0.31
C VAL A 298 -14.20 -16.67 -0.82
N GLU A 299 -14.59 -15.92 -1.85
CA GLU A 299 -15.16 -16.46 -3.09
C GLU A 299 -14.23 -16.15 -4.27
N VAL A 300 -13.97 -17.15 -5.10
CA VAL A 300 -13.28 -16.95 -6.39
C VAL A 300 -14.32 -16.48 -7.40
N LEU A 301 -14.16 -15.25 -7.89
CA LEU A 301 -15.05 -14.69 -8.91
C LEU A 301 -14.67 -15.15 -10.32
N GLU A 302 -13.37 -15.21 -10.60
CA GLU A 302 -12.79 -15.64 -11.88
C GLU A 302 -11.47 -16.36 -11.65
N ASP A 303 -11.19 -17.32 -12.51
CA ASP A 303 -9.91 -17.98 -12.61
C ASP A 303 -9.47 -17.90 -14.07
N HIS A 304 -8.48 -17.06 -14.34
CA HIS A 304 -7.92 -16.89 -15.66
C HIS A 304 -6.60 -17.64 -15.72
N VAL A 305 -6.68 -18.88 -16.19
CA VAL A 305 -5.51 -19.62 -16.66
C VAL A 305 -5.19 -19.08 -18.05
N GLU A 306 -4.24 -18.15 -18.15
CA GLU A 306 -3.61 -17.79 -19.44
C GLU A 306 -2.75 -18.94 -19.99
#